data_AF-A0A945QWL6-F1
#
_entry.id   AF-A0A945QWL6-F1
#
_cell.length_a   1.000
_cell.length_b   1.000
_cell.length_c   1.000
_cell.angle_alpha   90.00
_cell.angle_beta   90.00
_cell.angle_gamma   90.00
#
_symmetry.space_group_name_H-M   'P 1'
#
loop_
_entity.id
_entity.type
_entity.pdbx_description
1 polymer ?
#
loop_
_entity_poly.entity_id
_entity_poly.type
_entity_poly.pdbx_seq_one_letter_code
_entity_poly.pdbx_strand_id
1 'polypeptide(L)'
;MAVPEQPQKEAGTKAVRPKDASTLIIYRERKGTVEVLMGKRHHKHKFLPQRYVFPGGRVDSTDSRVRSATPIRADVADMLTRRATP
;
A
#
# COMPACT_ATOMS: atom_id res chain seq x y z
N MET A 1 -11.72 1.68 -19.12
CA MET A 1 -11.40 0.23 -19.07
C MET A 1 -12.16 -0.37 -17.91
N ALA A 2 -12.98 -1.39 -18.14
CA ALA A 2 -13.68 -2.08 -17.07
C ALA A 2 -12.68 -2.75 -16.12
N VAL A 3 -12.94 -2.64 -14.81
CA VAL A 3 -12.22 -3.39 -13.77
C VAL A 3 -12.59 -4.86 -13.97
N PRO A 4 -11.66 -5.77 -14.32
CA PRO A 4 -12.00 -7.19 -14.43
C PRO A 4 -12.59 -7.69 -13.10
N GLU A 5 -13.57 -8.58 -13.20
CA GLU A 5 -14.22 -9.17 -12.04
C GLU A 5 -13.19 -9.84 -11.12
N GLN A 6 -13.32 -9.65 -9.81
CA GLN A 6 -12.40 -10.29 -8.87
C GLN A 6 -12.83 -11.74 -8.64
N PRO A 7 -11.90 -12.70 -8.64
CA PRO A 7 -12.24 -14.08 -8.34
C PRO A 7 -12.83 -14.17 -6.93
N GLN A 8 -14.06 -14.65 -6.84
CA GLN A 8 -14.71 -14.93 -5.56
C GLN A 8 -14.10 -16.20 -4.97
N LYS A 9 -13.77 -16.17 -3.67
CA LYS A 9 -13.32 -17.37 -2.96
C LYS A 9 -14.51 -18.31 -2.75
N GLU A 10 -14.30 -19.60 -3.01
CA GLU A 10 -15.25 -20.64 -2.66
C GLU A 10 -15.53 -20.65 -1.16
N ALA A 11 -16.80 -20.82 -0.78
CA ALA A 11 -17.23 -20.91 0.60
C ALA A 11 -16.48 -22.05 1.33
N GLY A 12 -15.99 -21.78 2.54
CA GLY A 12 -15.17 -22.72 3.31
C GLY A 12 -13.66 -22.66 3.03
N THR A 13 -13.21 -21.88 2.03
CA THR A 13 -11.77 -21.67 1.81
C THR A 13 -11.15 -20.91 2.98
N LYS A 14 -10.12 -21.49 3.62
CA LYS A 14 -9.39 -20.83 4.71
C LYS A 14 -8.80 -19.49 4.25
N ALA A 15 -8.95 -18.46 5.10
CA ALA A 15 -8.33 -17.16 4.86
C ALA A 15 -6.80 -17.29 4.85
N VAL A 16 -6.14 -16.60 3.91
CA VAL A 16 -4.68 -16.53 3.91
C VAL A 16 -4.24 -15.61 5.04
N ARG A 17 -3.13 -15.95 5.71
CA ARG A 17 -2.56 -15.08 6.75
C ARG A 17 -2.05 -13.79 6.09
N PRO A 18 -2.52 -12.60 6.51
CA PRO A 18 -1.99 -11.34 6.03
C PRO A 18 -0.48 -11.23 6.27
N LYS A 19 0.19 -10.48 5.39
CA LYS A 19 1.61 -10.14 5.51
C LYS A 19 1.71 -8.63 5.60
N ASP A 20 2.59 -8.16 6.46
CA ASP A 20 2.83 -6.72 6.59
C ASP A 20 3.34 -6.14 5.27
N ALA A 21 2.78 -5.01 4.91
CA ALA A 21 3.06 -4.30 3.67
C ALA A 21 2.95 -2.80 3.92
N SER A 22 3.73 -2.03 3.16
CA SER A 22 3.69 -0.58 3.18
C SER A 22 3.37 -0.06 1.77
N THR A 23 2.79 1.14 1.72
CA THR A 23 2.42 1.82 0.48
C THR A 23 2.74 3.30 0.61
N LEU A 24 3.27 3.89 -0.46
CA LEU A 24 3.56 5.31 -0.57
C LEU A 24 2.54 5.96 -1.48
N ILE A 25 1.84 6.97 -0.96
CA ILE A 25 0.97 7.84 -1.76
C ILE A 25 1.74 9.12 -2.05
N ILE A 26 2.24 9.22 -3.27
CA ILE A 26 2.94 10.42 -3.74
C ILE A 26 1.92 11.25 -4.52
N TYR A 27 1.71 12.48 -4.10
CA TYR A 27 0.81 13.40 -4.77
C TYR A 27 1.50 14.73 -5.05
N ARG A 28 0.93 15.48 -5.99
CA ARG A 28 1.26 16.89 -6.23
C ARG A 28 -0.01 17.67 -6.50
N GLU A 29 0.03 18.95 -6.19
CA GLU A 29 -1.03 19.88 -6.56
C GLU A 29 -0.60 20.62 -7.83
N ARG A 30 -1.52 20.70 -8.80
CA ARG A 30 -1.27 21.38 -10.07
C ARG A 30 -2.56 22.05 -10.55
N LYS A 31 -2.55 23.37 -10.73
CA LYS A 31 -3.71 24.14 -11.22
C LYS A 31 -5.01 23.85 -10.43
N GLY A 32 -4.90 23.70 -9.12
CA GLY A 32 -6.05 23.42 -8.24
C GLY A 32 -6.55 21.96 -8.28
N THR A 33 -5.84 21.05 -8.95
CA THR A 33 -6.15 19.61 -8.92
C THR A 33 -5.05 18.84 -8.20
N VAL A 34 -5.45 17.76 -7.51
CA VAL A 34 -4.51 16.80 -6.92
C VAL A 34 -4.24 15.70 -7.93
N GLU A 35 -2.98 15.52 -8.28
CA GLU A 35 -2.51 14.42 -9.12
C GLU A 35 -1.76 13.41 -8.23
N VAL A 36 -2.03 12.10 -8.40
CA VAL A 36 -1.37 11.03 -7.64
C VAL A 36 -0.54 10.14 -8.55
N LEU A 37 0.64 9.72 -8.08
CA LEU A 37 1.50 8.80 -8.79
C LEU A 37 1.01 7.36 -8.61
N MET A 38 0.77 6.68 -9.74
CA MET A 38 0.43 5.26 -9.75
C MET A 38 1.25 4.52 -10.82
N GLY A 39 1.59 3.27 -10.53
CA GLY A 39 2.21 2.36 -11.49
C GLY A 39 1.17 1.38 -12.06
N LYS A 40 1.25 1.05 -13.35
CA LYS A 40 0.46 -0.03 -13.95
C LYS A 40 1.23 -1.34 -13.85
N ARG A 41 0.63 -2.35 -13.23
CA ARG A 41 1.26 -3.68 -13.10
C ARG A 41 1.37 -4.36 -14.45
N HIS A 42 2.55 -4.93 -14.72
CA HIS A 42 2.80 -5.70 -15.93
C HIS A 42 1.86 -6.92 -16.03
N HIS A 43 1.51 -7.33 -17.26
CA HIS A 43 0.53 -8.40 -17.50
C HIS A 43 0.96 -9.76 -16.94
N LYS A 44 2.27 -10.02 -16.80
CA LYS A 44 2.83 -11.28 -16.27
C LYS A 44 2.84 -11.36 -14.74
N HIS A 45 2.31 -10.38 -14.01
CA HIS A 45 2.29 -10.45 -12.55
C HIS A 45 1.28 -11.50 -12.06
N LYS A 46 1.73 -12.43 -11.18
CA LYS A 46 0.89 -13.48 -10.59
C LYS A 46 -0.26 -12.98 -9.71
N PHE A 47 -0.20 -11.74 -9.26
CA PHE A 47 -1.19 -11.14 -8.37
C PHE A 47 -1.68 -9.85 -9.03
N LEU A 48 -2.98 -9.67 -9.21
CA LEU A 48 -3.60 -8.45 -9.78
C LEU A 48 -2.85 -7.80 -10.98
N PRO A 49 -2.58 -8.53 -12.08
CA PRO A 49 -1.97 -7.95 -13.26
C PRO A 49 -2.86 -6.84 -13.87
N GLN A 50 -2.23 -5.91 -14.60
CA GLN A 50 -2.89 -4.81 -15.33
C GLN A 50 -3.67 -3.79 -14.47
N ARG A 51 -3.51 -3.80 -13.14
CA ARG A 51 -4.08 -2.78 -12.24
C ARG A 51 -3.15 -1.59 -12.07
N TYR A 52 -3.75 -0.41 -11.89
CA TYR A 52 -3.05 0.74 -11.32
C TYR A 52 -2.94 0.56 -9.82
N VAL A 53 -1.73 0.73 -9.29
CA VAL A 53 -1.42 0.58 -7.87
C VAL A 53 -0.52 1.72 -7.42
N PHE A 54 -0.59 2.06 -6.15
CA PHE A 54 0.41 2.93 -5.53
C PHE A 54 1.74 2.18 -5.39
N PRO A 55 2.88 2.89 -5.42
CA PRO A 55 4.18 2.31 -5.08
C PRO A 55 4.16 1.70 -3.68
N GLY A 56 4.74 0.52 -3.52
CA GLY A 56 4.73 -0.19 -2.24
C GLY A 56 5.18 -1.63 -2.36
N GLY A 57 5.13 -2.35 -1.25
CA GLY A 57 5.59 -3.72 -1.20
C GLY A 57 5.41 -4.36 0.17
N ARG A 58 5.84 -5.63 0.26
CA ARG A 58 5.96 -6.34 1.53
C ARG A 58 7.06 -5.68 2.35
N VAL A 59 6.84 -5.55 3.66
CA VAL A 59 7.86 -5.10 4.60
C VAL A 59 8.99 -6.12 4.68
N ASP A 60 10.24 -5.67 4.57
CA ASP A 60 11.41 -6.49 4.87
C ASP A 60 11.74 -6.43 6.37
N SER A 61 12.28 -7.52 6.89
CA SER A 61 12.80 -7.58 8.26
C SER A 61 13.80 -6.48 8.62
N THR A 62 14.54 -5.94 7.65
CA THR A 62 15.52 -4.88 7.87
C THR A 62 14.92 -3.48 7.91
N ASP A 63 13.69 -3.30 7.43
CA ASP A 63 13.06 -1.97 7.32
C ASP A 63 12.96 -1.27 8.68
N SER A 64 12.68 -2.03 9.75
CA SER A 64 12.58 -1.52 11.13
C SER A 64 13.90 -1.03 11.71
N ARG A 65 15.03 -1.36 11.08
CA ARG A 65 16.38 -0.99 11.54
C ARG A 65 16.88 0.29 10.87
N VAL A 66 16.17 0.78 9.86
CA VAL A 66 16.54 2.02 9.17
C VAL A 66 16.32 3.20 10.11
N ARG A 67 17.36 4.01 10.31
CA ARG A 67 17.23 5.24 11.10
C ARG A 67 16.51 6.30 10.28
N SER A 68 15.44 6.86 10.83
CA SER A 68 14.75 8.01 10.24
C SER A 68 15.68 9.21 10.17
N ALA A 69 15.67 9.91 9.04
CA ALA A 69 16.47 11.13 8.86
C ALA A 69 15.98 12.29 9.75
N THR A 70 14.67 12.33 10.03
CA THR A 70 14.03 13.31 10.90
C THR A 70 12.94 12.63 11.73
N PRO A 71 12.58 13.20 12.91
CA PRO A 71 11.41 12.73 13.65
C PRO A 71 10.13 12.89 12.82
N ILE A 72 9.22 11.93 12.95
CA ILE A 72 7.87 12.09 12.42
C ILE A 72 7.16 13.23 13.15
N ARG A 73 6.31 13.98 12.45
CA ARG A 73 5.50 15.04 13.09
C ARG A 73 4.60 14.43 14.15
N ALA A 74 4.45 15.11 15.28
CA ALA A 74 3.71 14.59 16.44
C ALA A 74 2.25 14.27 16.10
N ASP A 75 1.56 15.15 15.37
CA ASP A 75 0.18 14.97 14.92
C ASP A 75 0.00 13.69 14.08
N VAL A 76 0.99 13.38 13.24
CA VAL A 76 0.99 12.16 12.43
C VAL A 76 1.31 10.93 13.28
N ALA A 77 2.26 11.04 14.21
CA ALA A 77 2.60 9.97 15.14
C ALA A 77 1.37 9.54 15.95
N ASP A 78 0.65 10.49 16.53
CA ASP A 78 -0.56 10.25 17.33
C ASP A 78 -1.65 9.55 16.51
N MET A 79 -1.82 9.96 15.25
CA MET A 79 -2.74 9.30 14.32
C MET A 79 -2.34 7.85 14.05
N LEU A 80 -1.06 7.60 13.77
CA LEU A 80 -0.55 6.26 13.44
C LEU A 80 -0.58 5.31 14.64
N THR A 81 -0.30 5.81 15.85
CA THR A 81 -0.26 4.97 17.07
C THR A 81 -1.63 4.75 17.69
N ARG A 82 -2.67 5.49 17.28
CA ARG A 82 -4.03 5.42 17.85
C ARG A 82 -4.63 4.01 17.93
N ARG A 83 -4.23 3.10 17.04
CA ARG A 83 -4.66 1.69 17.01
C ARG A 83 -3.50 0.72 16.92
N ALA A 84 -2.28 1.18 17.16
CA ALA A 84 -1.13 0.29 17.21
C ALA A 84 -1.22 -0.54 18.50
N THR A 85 -1.08 -1.86 18.37
CA THR A 85 -0.87 -2.73 19.54
C THR A 85 0.54 -2.46 20.09
N PRO A 86 0.74 -2.42 21.42
CA PRO A 86 2.06 -2.23 22.03
C PRO A 86 3.11 -3.26 21.56
#